data_AF-A0A6L5XPG6-F1
#
_entry.id   AF-A0A6L5XPG6-F1
#
_cell.length_a   1.000
_cell.length_b   1.000
_cell.length_c   1.000
_cell.angle_alpha   90.00
_cell.angle_beta   90.00
_cell.angle_gamma   90.00
#
_symmetry.space_group_name_H-M   'P 1'
#
loop_
_entity.id
_entity.type
_entity.pdbx_description
1 polymer ?
#
loop_
_entity_poly.entity_id
_entity_poly.type
_entity_poly.pdbx_seq_one_letter_code
_entity_poly.pdbx_strand_id
1 'polypeptide(L)'
;MPWPTAALGAPLNPARDRLLRAQEGDAACIRLAYVLFYLPPEEGAELLGLAVRAGREVLAADFKLPERNLELPACLLARGLLGAWPGLWPGTRGGTALTAFLARGGLEGLVLRAGLHVSSRRPLLGGAAVLLGLNRGESVRTGAGA
;
A
#
# COMPACT_ATOMS: atom_id res chain seq x y z
N MET A 1 10.12 5.59 -7.51
CA MET A 1 9.94 5.50 -6.03
C MET A 1 11.30 5.32 -5.38
N PRO A 2 11.66 6.12 -4.36
CA PRO A 2 12.95 6.01 -3.67
C PRO A 2 12.90 4.85 -2.67
N TRP A 3 12.92 3.63 -3.19
CA TRP A 3 12.97 2.42 -2.36
C TRP A 3 14.23 2.39 -1.50
N PRO A 4 14.18 1.80 -0.29
CA PRO A 4 15.40 1.42 0.42
C PRO A 4 16.29 0.56 -0.48
N THR A 5 17.61 0.79 -0.47
CA THR A 5 18.56 0.06 -1.33
C THR A 5 18.44 -1.46 -1.19
N ALA A 6 18.23 -1.93 0.04
CA ALA A 6 18.04 -3.35 0.35
C ALA A 6 16.83 -3.99 -0.35
N ALA A 7 15.84 -3.19 -0.75
CA ALA A 7 14.60 -3.68 -1.37
C ALA A 7 14.61 -3.58 -2.92
N LEU A 8 15.67 -3.06 -3.54
CA LEU A 8 15.70 -2.85 -5.00
C LEU A 8 15.53 -4.16 -5.80
N GLY A 9 16.06 -5.27 -5.29
CA GLY A 9 15.93 -6.61 -5.90
C GLY A 9 14.61 -7.34 -5.58
N ALA A 10 13.80 -6.82 -4.66
CA ALA A 10 12.54 -7.45 -4.25
C ALA A 10 11.49 -7.36 -5.38
N PRO A 11 10.57 -8.34 -5.53
CA PRO A 11 9.49 -8.26 -6.51
C PRO A 11 8.66 -6.97 -6.34
N LEU A 12 8.39 -6.28 -7.45
CA LEU A 12 7.53 -5.10 -7.50
C LEU A 12 6.19 -5.46 -8.14
N ASN A 13 5.09 -5.20 -7.44
CA ASN A 13 3.73 -5.51 -7.85
C ASN A 13 3.60 -6.94 -8.43
N PRO A 14 4.04 -7.98 -7.68
CA PRO A 14 3.94 -9.35 -8.17
C PRO A 14 2.48 -9.69 -8.50
N ALA A 15 2.27 -10.44 -9.59
CA ALA A 15 0.95 -10.83 -10.02
C ALA A 15 0.22 -11.67 -8.95
N ARG A 16 -1.11 -11.53 -8.89
CA ARG A 16 -1.96 -12.18 -7.87
C ARG A 16 -1.80 -13.70 -7.87
N ASP A 17 -1.73 -14.33 -9.04
CA ASP A 17 -1.53 -15.77 -9.22
C ASP A 17 -0.18 -16.24 -8.67
N ARG A 18 0.87 -15.42 -8.78
CA ARG A 18 2.18 -15.69 -8.17
C ARG A 18 2.09 -15.64 -6.65
N LEU A 19 1.41 -14.64 -6.10
CA LEU A 19 1.22 -14.51 -4.64
C LEU A 19 0.35 -15.63 -4.06
N LEU A 20 -0.65 -16.09 -4.81
CA LEU A 20 -1.50 -17.23 -4.42
C LEU A 20 -0.71 -18.54 -4.33
N ARG A 21 0.29 -18.73 -5.19
CA ARG A 21 1.15 -19.93 -5.22
C ARG A 21 2.33 -19.85 -4.25
N ALA A 22 2.69 -18.67 -3.77
CA ALA A 22 3.78 -18.48 -2.83
C ALA A 22 3.43 -19.07 -1.45
N GLN A 23 4.38 -19.75 -0.83
CA GLN A 23 4.31 -20.13 0.58
C GLN A 23 4.53 -18.90 1.47
N GLU A 24 4.23 -19.08 2.75
CA GLU A 24 4.38 -18.03 3.73
C GLU A 24 5.86 -17.66 3.93
N GLY A 25 6.18 -16.37 3.76
CA GLY A 25 7.54 -15.86 3.95
C GLY A 25 8.55 -16.28 2.87
N ASP A 26 8.08 -16.73 1.70
CA ASP A 26 8.89 -17.07 0.51
C ASP A 26 9.82 -15.95 0.08
N ALA A 27 9.35 -14.71 0.16
CA ALA A 27 10.13 -13.53 -0.18
C ALA A 27 10.60 -12.81 1.09
N ALA A 28 11.87 -12.43 1.14
CA ALA A 28 12.37 -11.56 2.21
C ALA A 28 11.62 -10.22 2.23
N CYS A 29 11.33 -9.67 1.05
CA CYS A 29 10.61 -8.41 0.89
C CYS A 29 9.72 -8.47 -0.36
N ILE A 30 8.55 -7.84 -0.31
CA ILE A 30 7.70 -7.56 -1.47
C ILE A 30 7.43 -6.06 -1.54
N ARG A 31 7.48 -5.49 -2.74
CA ARG A 31 7.15 -4.08 -2.97
C ARG A 31 5.81 -3.95 -3.67
N LEU A 32 4.94 -3.11 -3.13
CA LEU A 32 3.70 -2.68 -3.75
C LEU A 32 3.79 -1.18 -4.02
N ALA A 33 3.54 -0.72 -5.23
CA ALA A 33 3.52 0.70 -5.55
C ALA A 33 2.37 1.07 -6.46
N TYR A 34 1.53 1.99 -5.98
CA TYR A 34 0.44 2.61 -6.75
C TYR A 34 -0.42 1.58 -7.44
N VAL A 35 -0.69 0.47 -6.75
CA VAL A 35 -1.45 -0.67 -7.26
C VAL A 35 -2.75 -0.85 -6.49
N LEU A 36 -2.83 -0.39 -5.24
CA LEU A 36 -3.96 -0.64 -4.36
C LEU A 36 -5.09 0.36 -4.60
N PHE A 37 -4.76 1.62 -4.92
CA PHE A 37 -5.80 2.63 -5.17
C PHE A 37 -6.62 2.41 -6.45
N TYR A 38 -6.09 1.64 -7.40
CA TYR A 38 -6.79 1.29 -8.65
C TYR A 38 -7.78 0.14 -8.47
N LEU A 39 -7.67 -0.60 -7.36
CA LEU A 39 -8.49 -1.77 -7.11
C LEU A 39 -9.75 -1.37 -6.33
N PRO A 40 -10.86 -2.09 -6.52
CA PRO A 40 -11.95 -2.09 -5.54
C PRO A 40 -11.39 -2.35 -4.14
N PRO A 41 -11.92 -1.70 -3.09
CA PRO A 41 -11.35 -1.79 -1.74
C PRO A 41 -11.13 -3.22 -1.24
N GLU A 42 -12.03 -4.12 -1.57
CA GLU A 42 -12.02 -5.54 -1.18
C GLU A 42 -10.89 -6.30 -1.90
N GLU A 43 -10.69 -6.04 -3.20
CA GLU A 43 -9.58 -6.60 -3.99
C GLU A 43 -8.23 -6.03 -3.53
N GLY A 44 -8.17 -4.74 -3.19
CA GLY A 44 -6.97 -4.11 -2.64
C GLY A 44 -6.58 -4.72 -1.28
N ALA A 45 -7.55 -4.98 -0.41
CA ALA A 45 -7.33 -5.65 0.86
C ALA A 45 -6.82 -7.08 0.66
N GLU A 46 -7.42 -7.83 -0.27
CA GLU A 46 -6.98 -9.18 -0.60
C GLU A 46 -5.54 -9.20 -1.14
N LEU A 47 -5.21 -8.33 -2.09
CA LEU A 47 -3.88 -8.23 -2.66
C LEU A 47 -2.82 -7.91 -1.59
N LEU A 48 -3.14 -6.95 -0.70
CA LEU A 48 -2.27 -6.62 0.42
C LEU A 48 -2.07 -7.82 1.36
N GLY A 49 -3.13 -8.55 1.69
CA GLY A 49 -3.06 -9.74 2.53
C GLY A 49 -2.21 -10.86 1.90
N LEU A 50 -2.35 -11.07 0.58
CA LEU A 50 -1.54 -12.02 -0.18
C LEU A 50 -0.05 -11.64 -0.17
N ALA A 51 0.26 -10.35 -0.37
CA ALA A 51 1.63 -9.85 -0.32
C ALA A 51 2.25 -10.01 1.08
N VAL A 52 1.49 -9.67 2.13
CA VAL A 52 1.93 -9.83 3.53
C VAL A 52 2.09 -11.31 3.91
N ARG A 53 1.39 -12.23 3.25
CA ARG A 53 1.65 -13.67 3.41
C ARG A 53 2.93 -14.11 2.75
N ALA A 54 3.09 -13.77 1.49
CA ALA A 54 4.24 -14.21 0.72
C ALA A 54 5.55 -13.55 1.17
N GLY A 55 5.49 -12.32 1.71
CA GLY A 55 6.66 -11.55 2.15
C GLY A 55 6.85 -11.54 3.66
N ARG A 56 8.10 -11.62 4.13
CA ARG A 56 8.43 -11.34 5.56
C ARG A 56 8.29 -9.85 5.88
N GLU A 57 8.64 -9.01 4.92
CA GLU A 57 8.40 -7.57 4.93
C GLU A 57 7.64 -7.17 3.65
N VAL A 58 6.73 -6.21 3.77
CA VAL A 58 6.08 -5.58 2.62
C VAL A 58 6.33 -4.08 2.67
N LEU A 59 6.89 -3.54 1.58
CA LEU A 59 7.00 -2.09 1.38
C LEU A 59 5.87 -1.64 0.46
N ALA A 60 4.87 -0.95 1.01
CA ALA A 60 3.71 -0.46 0.27
C ALA A 60 3.79 1.06 0.09
N ALA A 61 3.79 1.52 -1.16
CA ALA A 61 3.73 2.93 -1.53
C ALA A 61 2.41 3.22 -2.23
N ASP A 62 1.52 3.99 -1.60
CA ASP A 62 0.25 4.37 -2.23
C ASP A 62 -0.29 5.68 -1.63
N PHE A 63 -1.40 6.18 -2.18
CA PHE A 63 -2.02 7.43 -1.74
C PHE A 63 -2.54 7.32 -0.29
N LYS A 64 -2.41 8.41 0.46
CA LYS A 64 -3.02 8.56 1.79
C LYS A 64 -3.93 9.78 1.82
N LEU A 65 -4.76 9.87 2.86
CA LEU A 65 -5.50 11.09 3.12
C LEU A 65 -4.52 12.18 3.60
N PRO A 66 -4.64 13.44 3.13
CA PRO A 66 -3.86 14.53 3.69
C PRO A 66 -4.26 14.72 5.17
N GLU A 67 -3.27 14.68 6.06
CA GLU A 67 -3.44 14.91 7.50
C GLU A 67 -3.08 16.35 7.88
N ARG A 68 -2.32 17.06 7.04
CA ARG A 68 -1.88 18.44 7.28
C ARG A 68 -2.32 19.36 6.14
N ASN A 69 -2.59 20.62 6.46
CA ASN A 69 -3.00 21.64 5.47
C ASN A 69 -2.00 21.78 4.31
N LEU A 70 -0.71 21.56 4.55
CA LEU A 70 0.34 21.62 3.52
C LEU A 70 0.32 20.43 2.55
N GLU A 71 -0.30 19.31 2.93
CA GLU A 71 -0.44 18.12 2.06
C GLU A 71 -1.63 18.29 1.09
N LEU A 72 -2.59 19.17 1.42
CA LEU A 72 -3.82 19.37 0.66
C LEU A 72 -3.58 19.80 -0.80
N PRO A 73 -2.70 20.77 -1.10
CA PRO A 73 -2.39 21.14 -2.48
C PRO A 73 -1.80 20.00 -3.29
N ALA A 74 -0.88 19.22 -2.70
CA ALA A 74 -0.28 18.06 -3.36
C ALA A 74 -1.31 16.97 -3.63
N CYS A 75 -2.22 16.72 -2.69
CA CYS A 75 -3.35 15.80 -2.86
C CYS A 75 -4.31 16.25 -3.96
N LEU A 76 -4.68 17.54 -3.98
CA LEU A 76 -5.56 18.10 -5.01
C LEU A 76 -4.91 18.08 -6.39
N LEU A 77 -3.60 18.36 -6.48
CA LEU A 77 -2.84 18.24 -7.72
C LEU A 77 -2.77 16.80 -8.20
N ALA A 78 -2.46 15.84 -7.33
CA ALA A 78 -2.44 14.42 -7.68
C ALA A 78 -3.82 13.95 -8.17
N ARG A 79 -4.90 14.33 -7.46
CA ARG A 79 -6.28 14.03 -7.86
C ARG A 79 -6.68 14.71 -9.16
N GLY A 80 -6.25 15.97 -9.36
CA GLY A 80 -6.49 16.75 -10.57
C GLY A 80 -5.80 16.12 -11.77
N LEU A 81 -4.53 15.72 -11.64
CA LEU A 81 -3.79 15.02 -12.68
C LEU A 81 -4.39 13.64 -13.00
N LEU A 82 -4.82 12.90 -11.98
CA LEU A 82 -5.48 11.60 -12.14
C LEU A 82 -6.89 11.73 -12.76
N GLY A 83 -7.62 12.80 -12.45
CA GLY A 83 -8.96 13.07 -12.99
C GLY A 83 -8.97 13.73 -14.36
N ALA A 84 -7.96 14.54 -14.69
CA ALA A 84 -7.86 15.28 -15.95
C ALA A 84 -7.30 14.44 -17.11
N TRP A 85 -6.69 13.27 -16.84
CA TRP A 85 -6.13 12.37 -17.86
C TRP A 85 -6.77 10.98 -17.84
N PRO A 86 -8.09 10.85 -18.11
CA PRO A 86 -8.79 9.56 -18.14
C PRO A 86 -8.28 8.58 -19.21
N GLY A 87 -7.48 9.04 -20.18
CA GLY A 87 -6.89 8.20 -21.24
C GLY A 87 -5.49 7.65 -20.94
N LEU A 88 -4.89 8.05 -19.83
CA LEU A 88 -3.50 7.70 -19.49
C LEU A 88 -3.47 6.55 -18.44
N TRP A 89 -4.65 6.23 -17.86
CA TRP A 89 -4.87 5.08 -16.98
C TRP A 89 -6.19 4.37 -17.32
N PRO A 90 -6.27 3.02 -17.28
CA PRO A 90 -7.39 2.29 -17.89
C PRO A 90 -8.71 2.52 -17.13
N GLY A 91 -9.61 3.31 -17.72
CA GLY A 91 -11.04 3.26 -17.47
C GLY A 91 -11.58 4.17 -16.37
N THR A 92 -12.81 4.63 -16.58
CA THR A 92 -13.67 5.37 -15.64
C THR A 92 -13.85 4.70 -14.27
N ARG A 93 -13.51 3.40 -14.14
CA ARG A 93 -13.45 2.67 -12.87
C ARG A 93 -12.34 3.16 -11.93
N GLY A 94 -11.24 3.70 -12.46
CA GLY A 94 -10.11 4.18 -11.64
C GLY A 94 -10.47 5.40 -10.78
N GLY A 95 -11.36 6.27 -11.26
CA GLY A 95 -11.82 7.44 -10.52
C GLY A 95 -12.74 7.11 -9.33
N THR A 96 -13.66 6.14 -9.51
CA THR A 96 -14.52 5.66 -8.42
C THR A 96 -13.73 4.83 -7.41
N ALA A 97 -12.81 3.98 -7.86
CA ALA A 97 -11.92 3.21 -7.00
C ALA A 97 -11.02 4.12 -6.15
N LEU A 98 -10.36 5.11 -6.75
CA LEU A 98 -9.54 6.09 -6.02
C LEU A 98 -10.36 6.87 -4.98
N THR A 99 -11.55 7.31 -5.36
CA THR A 99 -12.43 8.06 -4.43
C THR A 99 -12.84 7.19 -3.26
N ALA A 100 -13.23 5.93 -3.50
CA ALA A 100 -13.57 4.98 -2.46
C ALA A 100 -12.36 4.64 -1.58
N PHE A 101 -11.18 4.47 -2.18
CA PHE A 101 -9.93 4.20 -1.48
C PHE A 101 -9.58 5.35 -0.52
N LEU A 102 -9.60 6.60 -1.00
CA LEU A 102 -9.34 7.78 -0.18
C LEU A 102 -10.42 8.02 0.88
N ALA A 103 -11.70 7.82 0.56
CA ALA A 103 -12.80 7.94 1.52
C ALA A 103 -12.66 6.94 2.68
N ARG A 104 -12.00 5.80 2.43
CA ARG A 104 -11.66 4.82 3.46
C ARG A 104 -10.25 5.05 4.06
N GLY A 105 -9.67 6.24 3.94
CA GLY A 105 -8.38 6.60 4.55
C GLY A 105 -7.14 6.20 3.74
N GLY A 106 -7.29 5.82 2.47
CA GLY A 106 -6.19 5.43 1.60
C GLY A 106 -5.43 4.20 2.11
N LEU A 107 -4.11 4.17 1.87
CA LEU A 107 -3.25 3.06 2.27
C LEU A 107 -3.27 2.83 3.78
N GLU A 108 -3.29 3.91 4.57
CA GLU A 108 -3.21 3.83 6.03
C GLU A 108 -4.51 3.28 6.63
N GLY A 109 -5.65 3.71 6.09
CA GLY A 109 -6.93 3.10 6.45
C GLY A 109 -7.02 1.63 6.03
N LEU A 110 -6.45 1.25 4.88
CA LEU A 110 -6.41 -0.14 4.43
C LEU A 110 -5.58 -1.02 5.39
N VAL A 111 -4.38 -0.57 5.72
CA VAL A 111 -3.47 -1.25 6.67
C VAL A 111 -4.09 -1.38 8.05
N LEU A 112 -4.73 -0.31 8.55
CA LEU A 112 -5.43 -0.32 9.84
C LEU A 112 -6.56 -1.37 9.88
N ARG A 113 -7.42 -1.41 8.85
CA ARG A 113 -8.50 -2.40 8.76
C ARG A 113 -8.00 -3.83 8.61
N ALA A 114 -6.84 -4.01 7.99
CA ALA A 114 -6.19 -5.30 7.85
C ALA A 114 -5.47 -5.74 9.15
N GLY A 115 -5.44 -4.91 10.20
CA GLY A 115 -4.77 -5.23 11.47
C GLY A 115 -3.26 -5.41 11.33
N LEU A 116 -2.64 -4.77 10.33
CA LEU A 116 -1.22 -4.92 10.04
C LEU A 116 -0.37 -3.97 10.88
N HIS A 117 0.82 -4.42 11.25
CA HIS A 117 1.77 -3.59 11.98
C HIS A 117 2.61 -2.76 11.00
N VAL A 118 2.79 -1.48 11.33
CA VAL A 118 3.57 -0.52 10.53
C VAL A 118 4.94 -0.34 11.18
N SER A 119 5.99 -0.88 10.55
CA SER A 119 7.37 -0.77 11.03
C SER A 119 8.03 0.54 10.64
N SER A 120 7.62 1.15 9.53
CA SER A 120 8.14 2.45 9.10
C SER A 120 7.10 3.23 8.29
N ARG A 121 7.19 4.56 8.35
CA ARG A 121 6.32 5.48 7.61
C ARG A 121 7.17 6.60 7.01
N ARG A 122 7.04 6.82 5.70
CA ARG A 122 7.73 7.91 4.99
C ARG A 122 6.78 8.62 4.03
N PRO A 123 6.56 9.95 4.17
CA PRO A 123 5.72 10.69 3.23
C PRO A 123 6.37 10.75 1.85
N LEU A 124 5.54 10.70 0.82
CA LEU A 124 5.89 10.81 -0.60
C LEU A 124 5.04 11.90 -1.25
N LEU A 125 5.46 12.42 -2.40
CA LEU A 125 4.68 13.36 -3.22
C LEU A 125 4.14 14.55 -2.42
N GLY A 126 4.99 15.21 -1.62
CA GLY A 126 4.56 16.34 -0.78
C GLY A 126 3.52 15.98 0.30
N GLY A 127 3.41 14.70 0.64
CA GLY A 127 2.44 14.17 1.60
C GLY A 127 1.17 13.58 0.98
N ALA A 128 1.03 13.57 -0.36
CA ALA A 128 -0.13 12.95 -1.00
C ALA A 128 -0.10 11.42 -0.98
N ALA A 129 1.08 10.83 -0.85
CA ALA A 129 1.29 9.40 -0.75
C ALA A 129 2.21 9.07 0.42
N VAL A 130 2.28 7.80 0.76
CA VAL A 130 3.11 7.31 1.84
C VAL A 130 3.74 5.99 1.45
N LEU A 131 5.00 5.81 1.83
CA LEU A 131 5.67 4.51 1.86
C LEU A 131 5.57 3.96 3.28
N LEU A 132 4.95 2.80 3.42
CA LEU A 132 4.86 2.04 4.65
C LEU A 132 5.72 0.79 4.58
N GLY A 133 6.48 0.53 5.63
CA GLY A 133 7.00 -0.80 5.92
C GLY A 133 5.99 -1.55 6.76
N LEU A 134 5.62 -2.74 6.31
CA LEU A 134 4.58 -3.57 6.89
C LEU A 134 5.15 -4.93 7.24
N ASN A 135 4.76 -5.44 8.40
CA ASN A 135 5.00 -6.81 8.80
C ASN A 135 3.75 -7.39 9.45
N ARG A 136 3.66 -8.72 9.44
CA ARG A 136 2.78 -9.42 10.37
C ARG A 136 3.38 -9.15 11.74
N GLY A 137 2.78 -8.27 12.53
CA GLY A 137 3.29 -8.05 13.88
C GLY A 137 3.48 -9.40 14.55
N GLU A 138 4.65 -9.66 15.14
CA GLU A 138 4.72 -10.73 16.12
C GLU A 138 3.67 -10.37 17.16
N SER A 139 2.60 -11.16 17.26
CA SER A 139 1.87 -11.21 18.52
C SER A 139 2.96 -11.50 19.54
N VAL A 140 3.28 -10.50 20.36
CA VAL A 140 4.12 -10.68 21.53
C VAL A 140 3.48 -11.81 22.30
N ARG A 141 3.96 -13.04 22.08
CA ARG A 141 3.86 -14.10 23.07
C ARG A 141 4.74 -13.57 24.18
N THR A 142 4.12 -12.83 25.09
CA THR A 142 4.66 -12.60 26.41
C THR A 142 5.09 -13.98 26.90
N GLY A 143 6.40 -14.18 26.94
CA GLY A 143 6.99 -15.24 27.74
C GLY A 143 6.58 -14.97 29.17
N ALA A 144 5.51 -15.62 29.61
CA ALA A 144 5.33 -15.96 31.01
C ALA A 144 5.98 -17.34 31.18
N GLY A 145 7.30 -17.33 31.26
CA GLY A 145 8.05 -18.38 31.93
C GLY A 145 8.21 -17.97 33.38
N ALA A 146 7.47 -18.64 34.26
CA ALA A 146 7.80 -18.99 35.64
C ALA A 146 6.76 -19.99 36.12
#